data_AF-A0A381IAI1-F1
#
_entry.id   AF-A0A381IAI1-F1
#
_cell.length_a   1.000
_cell.length_b   1.000
_cell.length_c   1.000
_cell.angle_alpha   90.00
_cell.angle_beta   90.00
_cell.angle_gamma   90.00
#
_symmetry.space_group_name_H-M   'P 1'
#
loop_
_entity.id
_entity.type
_entity.pdbx_description
1 polymer ?
#
loop_
_entity_poly.entity_id
_entity_poly.type
_entity_poly.pdbx_seq_one_letter_code
_entity_poly.pdbx_strand_id
1 'polypeptide(L)'
;MNKKAAIVAAIAIIGLVTVFALGGSKKNESKTSENSNNTIKITHNLGETDVKLNPKKVVVFDYSALDTMDALGVAENLVGLPKASLPASLENIRIRSIQI
;
A
#
# COMPACT_ATOMS: atom_id res chain seq x y z
N MET A 1 -39.34 -40.65 26.17
CA MET A 1 -38.24 -39.80 25.65
C MET A 1 -37.49 -39.18 26.81
N ASN A 2 -36.25 -39.62 26.98
CA ASN A 2 -35.28 -39.15 27.95
C ASN A 2 -34.97 -37.66 27.68
N LYS A 3 -35.43 -36.77 28.57
CA LYS A 3 -35.35 -35.31 28.44
C LYS A 3 -33.93 -34.78 28.13
N LYS A 4 -32.90 -35.56 28.47
CA LYS A 4 -31.48 -35.28 28.20
C LYS A 4 -31.10 -35.43 26.72
N ALA A 5 -31.74 -36.34 25.98
CA ALA A 5 -31.48 -36.55 24.56
C ALA A 5 -32.04 -35.39 23.70
N ALA A 6 -33.15 -34.78 24.13
CA ALA A 6 -33.75 -33.63 23.44
C ALA A 6 -32.87 -32.36 23.52
N ILE A 7 -32.14 -32.18 24.63
CA ILE A 7 -31.25 -31.02 24.83
C ILE A 7 -29.97 -31.16 23.97
N VAL A 8 -29.43 -32.38 23.85
CA VAL A 8 -28.23 -32.65 23.03
C VAL A 8 -28.53 -32.47 21.54
N ALA A 9 -29.72 -32.86 21.08
CA ALA A 9 -30.15 -32.64 19.69
C ALA A 9 -30.34 -31.13 19.36
N ALA A 10 -30.85 -30.33 20.31
CA ALA A 10 -31.00 -28.88 20.10
C ALA A 10 -29.66 -28.13 20.02
N ILE A 11 -28.67 -28.54 20.82
CA ILE A 11 -27.32 -27.94 20.82
C ILE A 11 -26.57 -28.28 19.52
N ALA A 12 -26.76 -29.49 18.98
CA ALA A 12 -26.14 -29.90 17.72
C ALA A 12 -26.68 -29.11 16.50
N ILE A 13 -27.97 -28.75 16.51
CA ILE A 13 -28.59 -27.97 15.42
C ILE A 13 -28.17 -26.49 15.48
N ILE A 14 -27.99 -25.91 16.67
CA ILE A 14 -27.48 -24.53 16.83
C ILE A 14 -25.99 -24.42 16.46
N GLY A 15 -25.19 -25.45 16.73
CA GLY A 15 -23.80 -25.53 16.29
C GLY A 15 -23.65 -25.58 14.76
N LEU A 16 -24.58 -26.24 14.06
CA LEU A 16 -24.53 -26.34 12.60
C LEU A 16 -25.00 -25.06 11.90
N VAL A 17 -25.96 -24.33 12.47
CA VAL A 17 -26.47 -23.05 11.91
C VAL A 17 -25.48 -21.90 12.12
N THR A 18 -24.75 -21.89 13.24
CA THR A 18 -23.72 -20.85 13.50
C THR A 18 -22.48 -21.00 12.63
N VAL A 19 -22.14 -22.22 12.19
CA VAL A 19 -21.03 -22.44 11.25
C VAL A 19 -21.39 -22.04 9.81
N PHE A 20 -22.66 -22.14 9.40
CA PHE A 20 -23.09 -21.77 8.05
C PHE A 20 -23.46 -20.28 7.90
N ALA A 21 -23.86 -19.60 8.98
CA ALA A 21 -24.11 -18.15 8.97
C ALA A 21 -22.86 -17.29 9.27
N LEU A 22 -21.76 -17.90 9.73
CA LEU A 22 -20.43 -17.30 9.84
C LEU A 22 -19.49 -17.84 8.74
N GLY A 23 -20.04 -18.02 7.54
CA GLY A 23 -19.30 -18.14 6.30
C GLY A 23 -18.41 -16.92 6.07
N GLY A 24 -17.21 -16.97 6.65
CA GLY A 24 -15.97 -16.78 5.91
C GLY A 24 -15.56 -15.37 5.50
N SER A 25 -16.35 -14.32 5.69
CA SER A 25 -15.84 -12.95 5.55
C SER A 25 -15.19 -12.52 6.85
N LYS A 26 -14.05 -13.14 7.19
CA LYS A 26 -13.06 -12.49 8.05
C LYS A 26 -12.84 -11.12 7.40
N LYS A 27 -13.29 -10.08 8.09
CA LYS A 27 -12.71 -8.75 7.95
C LYS A 27 -11.20 -8.96 8.01
N ASN A 28 -10.55 -8.97 6.85
CA ASN A 28 -9.22 -8.41 6.74
C ASN A 28 -9.41 -6.92 6.98
N GLU A 29 -9.64 -6.58 8.25
CA GLU A 29 -9.15 -5.35 8.79
C GLU A 29 -7.64 -5.48 8.61
N SER A 30 -7.18 -5.01 7.44
CA SER A 30 -5.80 -4.69 7.22
C SER A 30 -5.47 -3.68 8.31
N LYS A 31 -5.05 -4.18 9.47
CA LYS A 31 -4.09 -3.48 10.29
C LYS A 31 -2.93 -3.25 9.34
N THR A 32 -2.98 -2.11 8.66
CA THR A 32 -1.81 -1.38 8.22
C THR A 32 -1.03 -1.14 9.50
N SER A 33 -0.29 -2.17 9.89
CA SER A 33 0.89 -2.00 10.68
C SER A 33 1.77 -1.18 9.76
N GLU A 34 1.80 0.12 10.03
CA GLU A 34 2.79 1.03 9.49
C GLU A 34 4.16 0.55 9.96
N ASN A 35 4.64 -0.55 9.38
CA ASN A 35 6.03 -0.89 9.41
C ASN A 35 6.69 0.07 8.41
N SER A 36 7.01 1.26 8.91
CA SER A 36 7.78 2.32 8.24
C SER A 36 9.19 1.87 7.80
N ASN A 37 9.50 0.58 7.95
CA ASN A 37 10.74 -0.07 7.55
C ASN A 37 10.55 -1.19 6.51
N ASN A 38 9.38 -1.34 5.89
CA ASN A 38 9.24 -2.29 4.77
C ASN A 38 10.05 -1.81 3.56
N THR A 39 10.99 -2.64 3.10
CA THR A 39 11.77 -2.46 1.87
C THR A 39 11.27 -3.40 0.77
N ILE A 40 11.34 -2.95 -0.47
CA ILE A 40 11.07 -3.74 -1.67
C ILE A 40 12.36 -3.85 -2.48
N LYS A 41 12.59 -5.02 -3.08
CA LYS A 41 13.73 -5.25 -3.97
C LYS A 41 13.33 -4.88 -5.40
N ILE A 42 14.10 -4.02 -6.04
CA ILE A 42 13.87 -3.55 -7.41
C ILE A 42 15.02 -4.02 -8.29
N THR A 43 14.71 -4.77 -9.35
CA THR A 43 15.67 -5.15 -10.39
C THR A 43 15.65 -4.12 -11.52
N HIS A 44 16.82 -3.65 -11.92
CA HIS A 44 17.03 -2.68 -12.99
C HIS A 44 18.30 -3.00 -13.77
N ASN A 45 18.59 -2.27 -14.87
CA ASN A 45 19.72 -2.58 -15.75
C ASN A 45 21.10 -2.60 -15.04
N LEU A 46 21.24 -1.88 -13.92
CA LEU A 46 22.47 -1.85 -13.11
C LEU A 46 22.53 -2.91 -11.99
N GLY A 47 21.57 -3.85 -11.91
CA GLY A 47 21.49 -4.87 -10.86
C GLY A 47 20.24 -4.76 -10.00
N GLU A 48 20.34 -5.13 -8.72
CA GLU A 48 19.22 -5.14 -7.77
C GLU A 48 19.48 -4.17 -6.61
N THR A 49 18.45 -3.42 -6.21
CA THR A 49 18.53 -2.44 -5.12
C THR A 49 17.33 -2.57 -4.19
N ASP A 50 17.55 -2.54 -2.88
CA ASP A 50 16.49 -2.49 -1.89
C ASP A 50 16.06 -1.03 -1.64
N VAL A 51 14.77 -0.75 -1.83
CA VAL A 51 14.17 0.58 -1.73
C VAL A 51 13.06 0.58 -0.68
N LYS A 52 12.98 1.62 0.14
CA LYS A 52 11.89 1.75 1.12
C LYS A 52 10.54 1.87 0.42
N LEU A 53 9.55 1.15 0.93
CA LEU A 53 8.17 1.30 0.51
C LEU A 53 7.71 2.74 0.78
N ASN A 54 7.04 3.37 -0.19
CA ASN A 54 6.54 4.75 -0.13
C ASN A 54 7.60 5.78 0.29
N PRO A 55 8.64 6.03 -0.52
CA PRO A 55 9.71 6.95 -0.19
C PRO A 55 9.20 8.40 -0.07
N LYS A 56 9.57 9.09 1.01
CA LYS A 56 9.16 10.49 1.28
C LYS A 56 10.04 11.54 0.60
N LYS A 57 11.23 11.15 0.14
CA LYS A 57 12.21 12.04 -0.49
C LYS A 57 12.80 11.34 -1.70
N VAL A 58 12.49 11.85 -2.88
CA VAL A 58 12.90 11.26 -4.16
C VAL A 58 13.62 12.31 -5.00
N VAL A 59 14.72 11.93 -5.64
CA VAL A 59 15.41 12.74 -6.64
C VAL A 59 15.26 12.03 -7.98
N VAL A 60 14.84 12.76 -9.00
CA VAL A 60 14.55 12.20 -10.32
C VAL A 60 15.44 12.85 -11.37
N PHE A 61 16.13 12.02 -12.14
CA PHE A 61 16.98 12.44 -13.26
C PHE A 61 16.30 12.27 -14.62
N ASP A 62 15.28 11.42 -14.71
CA ASP A 62 14.53 11.13 -15.93
C ASP A 62 13.18 11.87 -15.93
N TYR A 63 12.99 12.78 -16.87
CA TYR A 63 11.76 13.56 -16.98
C TYR A 63 10.52 12.73 -17.38
N SER A 64 10.70 11.59 -18.04
CA SER A 64 9.58 10.68 -18.34
C SER A 64 9.07 9.97 -17.08
N ALA A 65 9.98 9.62 -16.17
CA ALA A 65 9.63 9.11 -14.85
C ALA A 65 8.95 10.19 -14.00
N LEU A 66 9.37 11.45 -14.12
CA LEU A 66 8.73 12.58 -13.46
C LEU A 66 7.29 12.80 -13.92
N ASP A 67 7.03 12.76 -15.22
CA ASP A 67 5.68 12.86 -15.79
C ASP A 67 4.77 11.73 -15.28
N THR A 68 5.31 10.51 -15.21
CA THR A 68 4.59 9.37 -14.62
C THR A 68 4.29 9.59 -13.14
N MET A 69 5.23 10.13 -12.36
CA MET A 69 5.00 10.45 -10.94
C MET A 69 3.92 11.52 -10.75
N ASP A 70 3.85 12.51 -11.64
CA ASP A 70 2.81 13.54 -11.63
C ASP A 70 1.44 12.97 -11.99
N ALA A 71 1.37 12.13 -13.04
CA ALA A 71 0.15 11.43 -13.43
C ALA A 71 -0.37 10.48 -12.33
N LEU A 72 0.53 9.87 -11.55
CA LEU A 72 0.19 9.04 -10.40
C LEU A 72 -0.15 9.85 -9.13
N GLY A 73 0.05 11.17 -9.15
CA GLY A 73 -0.21 12.04 -8.01
C GLY A 73 0.70 11.77 -6.81
N VAL A 74 1.95 11.34 -7.06
CA VAL A 74 2.98 11.08 -6.02
C VAL A 74 4.17 12.03 -6.13
N ALA A 75 4.06 13.04 -6.99
CA ALA A 75 5.09 14.05 -7.22
C ALA A 75 5.36 14.92 -5.96
N GLU A 76 4.50 14.90 -4.93
CA GLU A 76 4.76 15.62 -3.68
C GLU A 76 5.99 15.12 -2.90
N ASN A 77 6.45 13.89 -3.16
CA ASN A 77 7.64 13.32 -2.53
C ASN A 77 8.95 13.71 -3.23
N LEU A 78 8.86 14.48 -4.31
CA LEU A 78 10.01 14.94 -5.09
C LEU A 78 10.73 16.08 -4.38
N VAL A 79 12.04 15.92 -4.16
CA VAL A 79 12.88 16.92 -3.50
C VAL A 79 13.95 17.51 -4.42
N GLY A 80 14.17 16.93 -5.62
CA GLY A 80 15.18 17.44 -6.54
C GLY A 80 15.12 16.82 -7.94
N LEU A 81 15.58 17.61 -8.91
CA LEU A 81 15.80 17.22 -10.30
C LEU A 81 16.83 18.15 -10.97
N PRO A 82 17.48 17.74 -12.08
CA PRO A 82 18.38 18.59 -12.83
C PRO A 82 17.64 19.80 -13.45
N LYS A 83 17.98 21.01 -13.00
CA LYS A 83 17.34 22.26 -13.49
C LYS A 83 18.00 22.85 -14.72
N ALA A 84 19.29 22.54 -14.96
CA ALA A 84 20.06 23.14 -16.06
C ALA A 84 19.56 22.75 -17.46
N SER A 85 18.89 21.60 -17.58
CA SER A 85 18.39 21.03 -18.82
C SER A 85 16.87 20.88 -18.84
N LEU A 86 16.17 21.62 -17.97
CA LEU A 86 14.73 21.44 -17.80
C LEU A 86 13.98 22.05 -19.01
N PRO A 87 13.15 21.28 -19.73
CA PRO A 87 12.24 21.83 -20.71
C PRO A 87 11.25 22.79 -20.05
N ALA A 88 10.91 23.90 -20.72
CA ALA A 88 9.99 24.92 -20.21
C ALA A 88 8.62 24.35 -19.78
N SER A 89 8.16 23.27 -20.42
CA SER A 89 6.90 22.58 -20.08
C SER A 89 6.90 21.93 -18.69
N LEU A 90 8.07 21.70 -18.08
CA LEU A 90 8.23 21.06 -16.78
C LEU A 90 8.66 22.03 -15.67
N GLU A 91 8.86 23.31 -15.98
CA GLU A 91 9.22 24.35 -15.00
C GLU A 91 8.16 24.53 -13.90
N ASN A 92 6.89 24.29 -14.25
CA ASN A 92 5.78 24.41 -13.31
C ASN A 92 5.53 23.13 -12.49
N ILE A 93 6.32 22.07 -12.70
CA ILE A 93 6.28 20.91 -11.80
C ILE A 93 6.82 21.36 -10.45
N ARG A 94 5.89 21.51 -9.52
CA ARG A 94 6.12 22.15 -8.24
C ARG A 94 6.93 21.21 -7.36
N ILE A 95 8.25 21.33 -7.41
CA ILE A 95 9.10 20.92 -6.30
C ILE A 95 8.69 21.82 -5.14
N ARG A 96 7.79 21.33 -4.28
CA ARG A 96 7.48 22.05 -3.06
C ARG A 96 8.74 22.00 -2.21
N SER A 97 9.46 23.13 -2.17
CA SER A 97 10.51 23.36 -1.21
C SER A 97 9.98 22.91 0.14
N ILE A 98 10.60 21.89 0.71
CA ILE A 98 10.37 21.51 2.09
C ILE A 98 10.70 22.77 2.89
N GLN A 99 9.66 23.47 3.35
CA GLN A 99 9.80 24.49 4.39
C GLN A 99 10.16 23.70 5.65
N ILE A 100 11.44 23.70 5.99
CA ILE A 100 11.95 23.31 7.30
C ILE A 100 12.04 24.59 8.12
#